data_AF-A0A1I7YUS7-F1
#
_entry.id   AF-A0A1I7YUS7-F1
#
_cell.length_a   1.000
_cell.length_b   1.000
_cell.length_c   1.000
_cell.angle_alpha   90.00
_cell.angle_beta   90.00
_cell.angle_gamma   90.00
#
_symmetry.space_group_name_H-M   'P 1'
#
loop_
_entity.id
_entity.type
_entity.pdbx_description
1 polymer ?
#
loop_
_entity_poly.entity_id
_entity_poly.type
_entity_poly.pdbx_seq_one_letter_code
_entity_poly.pdbx_strand_id
1 'polypeptide(L)'
;MQKKLADYFQNITAARNLPSYYESWALLRQEDSISLTGALLGLNVLDCNLQLENDYLQHQPLSVDLSLYVKTPTIPTETLCEDTISQDSGLIDEQMKTVLDQKNYLEERNRQLMSKIENLNKTMTRSCSLSNGRAQFQVTDREMSEDMSRLEDEIHTLKARLSETEDAENTLRQQLSDTKALNVDLYEKLRIAEEATSKAQRELKKTKQHWQQEKEQLNQTIALLTSHNSHNSDETKKDEENQSLREQIANKFEEHIETMRMLSDKQHEVHDVSEKLEKFEELCKEQTEKLKKYPEMEEELTELRVNYADTYKELMECREALKELGFHLSESKLRIVELKEEFLPLSEAQWEKDSDVSNCKSCDVLFSYSRRKHHCRNCGAIFCQSCSNARVRLPSSSKAVRVCITCYNHLTNRQNSLTD
;
A
#
# COMPACT_ATOMS: atom_id res chain seq x y z
N MET A 1 31.56 -18.37 4.18
CA MET A 1 32.34 -19.31 5.02
C MET A 1 32.98 -20.45 4.23
N GLN A 2 32.25 -21.46 3.74
CA GLN A 2 32.88 -22.62 3.06
C GLN A 2 33.21 -22.40 1.56
N LYS A 3 32.78 -21.28 0.97
CA LYS A 3 32.98 -20.93 -0.46
C LYS A 3 32.48 -22.00 -1.46
N LYS A 4 31.39 -22.70 -1.08
CA LYS A 4 30.74 -23.77 -1.85
C LYS A 4 29.25 -23.54 -2.09
N LEU A 5 28.76 -22.33 -1.81
CA LEU A 5 27.32 -22.04 -1.87
C LEU A 5 26.77 -22.23 -3.29
N ALA A 6 27.51 -21.76 -4.30
CA ALA A 6 27.16 -21.98 -5.70
C ALA A 6 27.14 -23.48 -6.06
N ASP A 7 28.11 -24.26 -5.59
CA ASP A 7 28.18 -25.71 -5.84
C ASP A 7 26.97 -26.44 -5.24
N TYR A 8 26.57 -26.08 -4.00
CA TYR A 8 25.38 -26.65 -3.37
C TYR A 8 24.10 -26.26 -4.12
N PHE A 9 23.97 -25.01 -4.55
CA PHE A 9 22.83 -24.54 -5.30
C PHE A 9 22.72 -25.23 -6.68
N GLN A 10 23.85 -25.46 -7.34
CA GLN A 10 23.93 -26.22 -8.60
C GLN A 10 23.50 -27.68 -8.42
N ASN A 11 23.88 -28.32 -7.31
CA ASN A 11 23.45 -29.69 -7.01
C ASN A 11 21.93 -29.80 -6.80
N ILE A 12 21.30 -28.77 -6.22
CA ILE A 12 19.85 -28.72 -6.00
C ILE A 12 19.11 -28.52 -7.32
N THR A 13 19.57 -27.59 -8.16
CA THR A 13 18.94 -27.30 -9.46
C THR A 13 19.13 -28.44 -10.47
N ALA A 14 20.21 -29.22 -10.36
CA ALA A 14 20.44 -30.41 -11.17
C ALA A 14 19.73 -31.68 -10.65
N ALA A 15 18.98 -31.59 -9.53
CA ALA A 15 18.34 -32.74 -8.92
C ALA A 15 17.19 -33.28 -9.80
N ARG A 16 17.22 -34.59 -10.10
CA ARG A 16 16.24 -35.22 -11.01
C ARG A 16 14.80 -35.21 -10.50
N ASN A 17 14.61 -35.10 -9.18
CA ASN A 17 13.32 -35.06 -8.52
C ASN A 17 12.74 -33.65 -8.34
N LEU A 18 13.43 -32.60 -8.81
CA LEU A 18 12.99 -31.21 -8.67
C LEU A 18 11.57 -30.95 -9.23
N PRO A 19 11.16 -31.54 -10.38
CA PRO A 19 9.79 -31.39 -10.89
C PRO A 19 8.69 -31.98 -10.00
N SER A 20 9.04 -32.86 -9.05
CA SER A 20 8.09 -33.45 -8.11
C SER A 20 7.76 -32.53 -6.92
N TYR A 21 8.57 -31.49 -6.68
CA TYR A 21 8.41 -30.55 -5.56
C TYR A 21 8.07 -29.13 -6.01
N TYR A 22 8.35 -28.77 -7.26
CA TYR A 22 8.18 -27.41 -7.77
C TYR A 22 7.41 -27.37 -9.09
N GLU A 23 6.49 -26.41 -9.19
CA GLU A 23 5.69 -26.13 -10.40
C GLU A 23 6.55 -25.64 -11.57
N SER A 24 6.06 -25.78 -12.80
CA SER A 24 6.83 -25.47 -14.02
C SER A 24 7.32 -24.02 -14.10
N TRP A 25 6.60 -23.08 -13.50
CA TRP A 25 6.94 -21.65 -13.45
C TRP A 25 7.90 -21.28 -12.30
N ALA A 26 8.24 -22.21 -11.41
CA ALA A 26 9.11 -21.92 -10.29
C ALA A 26 10.54 -21.56 -10.76
N LEU A 27 11.14 -20.54 -10.16
CA LEU A 27 12.48 -20.03 -10.51
C LEU A 27 13.55 -21.12 -10.60
N LEU A 28 13.52 -22.09 -9.68
CA LEU A 28 14.47 -23.23 -9.64
C LEU A 28 14.37 -24.16 -10.87
N ARG A 29 13.26 -24.12 -11.61
CA ARG A 29 13.04 -24.87 -12.86
C ARG A 29 13.22 -24.03 -14.12
N GLN A 30 13.43 -22.72 -13.97
CA GLN A 30 13.62 -21.79 -15.08
C GLN A 30 15.12 -21.66 -15.41
N GLU A 31 15.42 -21.20 -16.63
CA GLU A 31 16.81 -20.96 -17.09
C GLU A 31 17.52 -19.88 -16.25
N ASP A 32 16.76 -18.99 -15.61
CA ASP A 32 17.26 -17.95 -14.70
C ASP A 32 18.00 -18.51 -13.47
N SER A 33 17.77 -19.77 -13.12
CA SER A 33 18.54 -20.47 -12.06
C SER A 33 20.03 -20.60 -12.39
N ILE A 34 20.39 -20.68 -13.67
CA ILE A 34 21.77 -20.75 -14.14
C ILE A 34 22.46 -19.39 -13.92
N SER A 35 21.78 -18.30 -14.25
CA SER A 35 22.26 -16.93 -14.02
C SER A 35 22.48 -16.65 -12.53
N LEU A 36 21.57 -17.12 -11.68
CA LEU A 36 21.72 -17.02 -10.22
C LEU A 36 22.92 -17.82 -9.69
N THR A 37 23.16 -19.02 -10.24
CA THR A 37 24.36 -19.82 -9.91
C THR A 37 25.64 -19.06 -10.26
N GLY A 38 25.66 -18.39 -11.41
CA GLY A 38 26.77 -17.53 -11.84
C GLY A 38 27.03 -16.36 -10.88
N ALA A 39 25.97 -15.70 -10.41
CA ALA A 39 26.09 -14.62 -9.41
C ALA A 39 26.63 -15.13 -8.07
N LEU A 40 26.21 -16.32 -7.63
CA LEU A 40 26.68 -16.93 -6.38
C LEU A 40 28.17 -17.31 -6.40
N LEU A 41 28.76 -17.59 -7.57
CA LEU A 41 30.20 -17.83 -7.69
C LEU A 41 31.03 -16.57 -7.36
N GLY A 42 30.49 -15.38 -7.59
CA GLY A 42 31.15 -14.11 -7.24
C GLY A 42 31.43 -13.97 -5.74
N LEU A 43 30.64 -14.65 -4.90
CA LEU A 43 30.79 -14.62 -3.45
C LEU A 43 32.02 -15.41 -2.94
N ASN A 44 32.67 -16.22 -3.79
CA ASN A 44 33.86 -16.98 -3.40
C ASN A 44 35.09 -16.10 -3.17
N VAL A 45 35.10 -14.88 -3.73
CA VAL A 45 36.18 -13.91 -3.58
C VAL A 45 36.11 -13.18 -2.23
N LEU A 46 34.98 -13.32 -1.51
CA LEU A 46 34.75 -12.66 -0.24
C LEU A 46 35.07 -13.60 0.93
N ASP A 47 35.86 -13.10 1.89
CA ASP A 47 36.10 -13.79 3.16
C ASP A 47 35.04 -13.38 4.19
N CYS A 48 33.83 -13.92 4.01
CA CYS A 48 32.71 -13.68 4.93
C CYS A 48 32.78 -14.63 6.14
N ASN A 49 33.16 -14.07 7.30
CA ASN A 49 32.97 -14.68 8.62
C ASN A 49 31.60 -14.26 9.17
N LEU A 50 30.55 -14.98 8.76
CA LEU A 50 29.19 -14.76 9.27
C LEU A 50 29.02 -15.56 10.57
N GLN A 51 28.52 -14.92 11.63
CA GLN A 51 28.20 -15.61 12.88
C GLN A 51 26.83 -16.31 12.71
N LEU A 52 26.86 -17.64 12.58
CA LEU A 52 25.68 -18.48 12.32
C LEU A 52 25.21 -19.21 13.60
N GLU A 53 24.98 -18.45 14.67
CA GLU A 53 24.40 -18.99 15.91
C GLU A 53 22.85 -18.89 15.85
N ASN A 54 22.14 -19.92 16.32
CA ASN A 54 20.69 -20.08 16.15
C ASN A 54 19.85 -18.86 16.59
N ASP A 55 20.27 -18.17 17.64
CA ASP A 55 19.53 -17.03 18.19
C ASP A 55 19.64 -15.76 17.32
N TYR A 56 20.70 -15.65 16.51
CA TYR A 56 20.96 -14.49 15.65
C TYR A 56 20.40 -14.64 14.23
N LEU A 57 19.92 -15.83 13.85
CA LEU A 57 19.29 -16.07 12.55
C LEU A 57 17.91 -15.41 12.40
N GLN A 58 17.20 -15.20 13.52
CA GLN A 58 15.87 -14.59 13.52
C GLN A 58 15.90 -13.07 13.28
N HIS A 59 17.07 -12.44 13.42
CA HIS A 59 17.25 -10.99 13.38
C HIS A 59 18.29 -10.56 12.33
N GLN A 60 18.53 -11.38 11.30
CA GLN A 60 19.49 -10.99 10.27
C GLN A 60 18.97 -9.83 9.42
N PRO A 61 19.81 -8.82 9.15
CA PRO A 61 19.44 -7.74 8.25
C PRO A 61 19.16 -8.32 6.85
N LEU A 62 18.12 -7.81 6.19
CA LEU A 62 17.68 -8.26 4.86
C LEU A 62 18.74 -8.03 3.77
N SER A 63 19.73 -7.17 4.03
CA SER A 63 20.87 -6.94 3.15
C SER A 63 22.17 -6.94 3.95
N VAL A 64 23.23 -7.47 3.35
CA VAL A 64 24.58 -7.52 3.94
C VAL A 64 25.52 -6.70 3.06
N ASP A 65 26.11 -5.63 3.61
CA ASP A 65 27.12 -4.85 2.91
C ASP A 65 28.46 -5.59 2.91
N LEU A 66 28.87 -6.04 1.73
CA LEU A 66 30.07 -6.85 1.52
C LEU A 66 31.34 -6.02 1.29
N SER A 67 31.22 -4.69 1.23
CA SER A 67 32.33 -3.75 0.99
C SER A 67 33.40 -3.81 2.07
N LEU A 68 33.00 -4.18 3.30
CA LEU A 68 33.89 -4.29 4.47
C LEU A 68 34.79 -5.53 4.46
N TYR A 69 34.53 -6.51 3.58
CA TYR A 69 35.21 -7.82 3.57
C TYR A 69 36.24 -7.97 2.44
N VAL A 70 36.50 -6.91 1.67
CA VAL A 70 37.51 -6.90 0.60
C VAL A 70 38.85 -6.41 1.16
N LYS A 71 39.82 -7.32 1.39
CA LYS A 71 41.18 -6.96 1.80
C LYS A 71 42.17 -7.01 0.62
N THR A 72 42.95 -5.96 0.42
CA THR A 72 44.13 -5.91 -0.48
C THR A 72 45.39 -6.37 0.26
N PRO A 73 46.33 -7.12 -0.36
CA PRO A 73 47.38 -7.84 0.38
C PRO A 73 48.69 -7.03 0.55
N THR A 74 49.29 -7.10 1.74
CA THR A 74 50.63 -6.56 2.07
C THR A 74 51.51 -7.64 2.71
N ILE A 75 52.79 -7.71 2.32
CA ILE A 75 53.76 -8.81 2.60
C ILE A 75 54.54 -8.58 3.93
N PRO A 76 54.91 -9.61 4.72
CA PRO A 76 55.66 -9.49 5.99
C PRO A 76 57.17 -9.82 5.89
N THR A 77 57.98 -9.26 6.80
CA THR A 77 59.44 -9.49 6.91
C THR A 77 59.80 -9.99 8.33
N GLU A 78 60.24 -11.24 8.45
CA GLU A 78 61.11 -11.74 9.53
C GLU A 78 62.52 -11.84 8.92
N THR A 79 63.62 -11.47 9.55
CA THR A 79 64.34 -12.22 10.60
C THR A 79 65.60 -11.39 10.93
N LEU A 80 66.20 -11.57 12.12
CA LEU A 80 67.62 -11.96 12.29
C LEU A 80 68.07 -11.81 13.75
N CYS A 81 68.59 -12.91 14.31
CA CYS A 81 69.38 -12.98 15.54
C CYS A 81 70.89 -12.88 15.24
N GLU A 82 71.63 -12.34 16.23
CA GLU A 82 72.99 -12.65 16.75
C GLU A 82 74.01 -13.39 15.83
N ASP A 83 75.22 -12.84 15.62
CA ASP A 83 76.38 -12.94 16.54
C ASP A 83 77.77 -12.60 15.89
N THR A 84 78.69 -12.08 16.73
CA THR A 84 80.19 -12.08 16.65
C THR A 84 81.04 -11.06 15.83
N ILE A 85 81.47 -9.99 16.53
CA ILE A 85 82.81 -9.42 16.81
C ILE A 85 83.95 -9.36 15.75
N SER A 86 84.40 -8.12 15.53
CA SER A 86 85.76 -7.56 15.31
C SER A 86 86.40 -7.49 13.91
N GLN A 87 86.42 -6.28 13.34
CA GLN A 87 87.67 -5.59 12.95
C GLN A 87 87.43 -4.08 12.81
N ASP A 88 88.20 -3.34 13.62
CA ASP A 88 88.31 -1.88 13.71
C ASP A 88 88.72 -1.27 12.36
N SER A 89 88.09 -0.13 12.00
CA SER A 89 88.38 0.85 10.92
C SER A 89 87.22 1.08 9.94
N GLY A 90 86.40 0.06 9.63
CA GLY A 90 85.18 0.20 8.80
C GLY A 90 83.91 0.51 9.61
N LEU A 91 83.91 0.14 10.90
CA LEU A 91 82.78 0.31 11.83
C LEU A 91 82.41 1.78 12.07
N ILE A 92 83.35 2.71 11.99
CA ILE A 92 83.06 4.14 12.20
C ILE A 92 82.33 4.71 10.97
N ASP A 93 82.68 4.27 9.75
CA ASP A 93 82.03 4.74 8.52
C ASP A 93 80.67 4.05 8.31
N GLU A 94 80.55 2.77 8.70
CA GLU A 94 79.28 2.05 8.68
C GLU A 94 78.33 2.53 9.79
N GLN A 95 78.82 2.83 10.99
CA GLN A 95 78.03 3.51 12.03
C GLN A 95 77.68 4.94 11.63
N MET A 96 78.57 5.70 10.99
CA MET A 96 78.26 7.04 10.46
C MET A 96 77.18 6.97 9.38
N LYS A 97 77.26 6.00 8.46
CA LYS A 97 76.24 5.75 7.43
C LYS A 97 74.91 5.30 8.04
N THR A 98 74.94 4.45 9.07
CA THR A 98 73.75 4.01 9.80
C THR A 98 73.09 5.16 10.57
N VAL A 99 73.89 6.03 11.19
CA VAL A 99 73.40 7.25 11.85
C VAL A 99 72.87 8.26 10.82
N LEU A 100 73.46 8.34 9.63
CA LEU A 100 72.96 9.17 8.53
C LEU A 100 71.63 8.66 7.97
N ASP A 101 71.48 7.34 7.81
CA ASP A 101 70.24 6.71 7.36
C ASP A 101 69.14 6.80 8.43
N GLN A 102 69.49 6.66 9.72
CA GLN A 102 68.56 6.92 10.82
C GLN A 102 68.15 8.38 10.89
N LYS A 103 69.07 9.33 10.64
CA LYS A 103 68.77 10.75 10.56
C LYS A 103 67.83 11.03 9.38
N ASN A 104 68.10 10.49 8.20
CA ASN A 104 67.25 10.65 7.01
C ASN A 104 65.85 10.04 7.24
N TYR A 105 65.75 8.89 7.92
CA TYR A 105 64.48 8.28 8.31
C TYR A 105 63.69 9.15 9.29
N LEU A 106 64.36 9.73 10.30
CA LEU A 106 63.72 10.61 11.26
C LEU A 106 63.29 11.94 10.63
N GLU A 107 64.09 12.49 9.72
CA GLU A 107 63.74 13.68 8.93
C GLU A 107 62.53 13.41 8.02
N GLU A 108 62.46 12.21 7.42
CA GLU A 108 61.30 11.81 6.61
C GLU A 108 60.03 11.62 7.44
N ARG A 109 60.15 10.96 8.59
CA ARG A 109 59.04 10.81 9.53
C ARG A 109 58.57 12.15 10.07
N ASN A 110 59.48 13.08 10.35
CA ASN A 110 59.14 14.45 10.73
C ASN A 110 58.46 15.20 9.59
N ARG A 111 58.90 15.05 8.34
CA ARG A 111 58.24 15.63 7.17
C ARG A 111 56.81 15.11 7.00
N GLN A 112 56.62 13.80 7.18
CA GLN A 112 55.29 13.18 7.12
C GLN A 112 54.39 13.62 8.28
N LEU A 113 54.92 13.73 9.50
CA LEU A 113 54.18 14.24 10.66
C LEU A 113 53.78 15.70 10.47
N MET A 114 54.65 16.55 9.92
CA MET A 114 54.33 17.95 9.61
C MET A 114 53.21 18.05 8.56
N SER A 115 53.24 17.22 7.51
CA SER A 115 52.15 17.13 6.52
C SER A 115 50.82 16.66 7.15
N LYS A 116 50.89 15.71 8.09
CA LYS A 116 49.72 15.20 8.81
C LYS A 116 49.13 16.26 9.75
N ILE A 117 49.97 17.04 10.43
CA ILE A 117 49.56 18.19 11.25
C ILE A 117 48.90 19.27 10.37
N GLU A 118 49.47 19.56 9.20
CA GLU A 118 48.88 20.55 8.29
C GLU A 118 47.51 20.11 7.76
N ASN A 119 47.35 18.83 7.42
CA ASN A 119 46.06 18.27 7.00
C ASN A 119 45.04 18.24 8.15
N LEU A 120 45.47 17.92 9.37
CA LEU A 120 44.62 17.99 10.57
C LEU A 120 44.17 19.42 10.85
N ASN A 121 45.06 20.42 10.73
CA ASN A 121 44.71 21.83 10.90
C ASN A 121 43.73 22.32 9.82
N LYS A 122 43.89 21.89 8.56
CA LYS A 122 42.91 22.17 7.49
C LYS A 122 41.55 21.54 7.79
N THR A 123 41.53 20.34 8.35
CA THR A 123 40.30 19.64 8.74
C THR A 123 39.64 20.32 9.94
N MET A 124 40.42 20.73 10.93
CA MET A 124 39.93 21.41 12.14
C MET A 124 39.39 22.82 11.83
N THR A 125 39.99 23.53 10.87
CA THR A 125 39.49 24.83 10.39
C THR A 125 38.14 24.67 9.66
N ARG A 126 37.97 23.60 8.87
CA ARG A 126 36.67 23.21 8.31
C ARG A 126 35.65 22.89 9.41
N SER A 127 36.08 22.22 10.49
CA SER A 127 35.20 21.91 11.63
C SER A 127 34.78 23.13 12.45
N CYS A 128 35.63 24.16 12.61
CA CYS A 128 35.26 25.41 13.30
C CYS A 128 34.17 26.23 12.55
N SER A 129 34.02 26.00 11.25
CA SER A 129 32.95 26.59 10.43
C SER A 129 31.56 26.05 10.82
N LEU A 130 31.48 24.94 11.58
CA LEU A 130 30.24 24.30 12.05
C LEU A 130 29.66 24.93 13.33
N SER A 131 30.26 26.01 13.85
CA SER A 131 29.68 26.76 14.99
C SER A 131 28.32 27.42 14.68
N ASN A 132 27.87 27.40 13.42
CA ASN A 132 26.48 27.70 13.01
C ASN A 132 25.46 26.57 13.31
N GLY A 133 25.89 25.39 13.76
CA GLY A 133 25.00 24.23 13.95
C GLY A 133 23.94 24.38 15.04
N ARG A 134 24.11 25.31 16.00
CA ARG A 134 23.11 25.55 17.07
C ARG A 134 21.88 26.31 16.57
N ALA A 135 22.04 27.22 15.62
CA ALA A 135 20.91 27.88 14.95
C ALA A 135 20.20 26.91 14.02
N GLN A 136 20.96 26.06 13.32
CA GLN A 136 20.43 25.06 12.40
C GLN A 136 19.58 24.00 13.12
N PHE A 137 19.99 23.54 14.32
CA PHE A 137 19.22 22.56 15.09
C PHE A 137 17.90 23.10 15.65
N GLN A 138 17.83 24.39 16.02
CA GLN A 138 16.57 25.03 16.45
C GLN A 138 15.59 25.26 15.29
N VAL A 139 16.12 25.54 14.09
CA VAL A 139 15.31 25.66 12.87
C VAL A 139 14.73 24.29 12.50
N THR A 140 15.53 23.22 12.52
CA THR A 140 15.04 21.86 12.20
C THR A 140 14.02 21.31 13.20
N ASP A 141 14.12 21.64 14.49
CA ASP A 141 13.12 21.20 15.49
C ASP A 141 11.77 21.91 15.30
N ARG A 142 11.82 23.18 14.88
CA ARG A 142 10.62 23.96 14.57
C ARG A 142 9.96 23.48 13.28
N GLU A 143 10.75 23.24 12.23
CA GLU A 143 10.29 22.66 10.96
C GLU A 143 9.65 21.29 11.19
N MET A 144 10.27 20.42 11.99
CA MET A 144 9.74 19.09 12.29
C MET A 144 8.46 19.13 13.14
N SER A 145 8.31 20.13 14.01
CA SER A 145 7.05 20.36 14.76
C SER A 145 5.93 20.91 13.87
N GLU A 146 6.26 21.79 12.91
CA GLU A 146 5.31 22.32 11.94
C GLU A 146 4.85 21.21 10.97
N ASP A 147 5.76 20.35 10.52
CA ASP A 147 5.42 19.19 9.68
C ASP A 147 4.60 18.13 10.42
N MET A 148 4.86 17.90 11.73
CA MET A 148 4.02 17.01 12.54
C MET A 148 2.57 17.53 12.63
N SER A 149 2.38 18.82 12.88
CA SER A 149 1.05 19.44 12.90
C SER A 149 0.34 19.33 11.55
N ARG A 150 1.07 19.51 10.45
CA ARG A 150 0.51 19.36 9.09
C ARG A 150 0.07 17.93 8.80
N LEU A 151 0.87 16.94 9.20
CA LEU A 151 0.52 15.53 9.06
C LEU A 151 -0.69 15.15 9.93
N GLU A 152 -0.83 15.72 11.13
CA GLU A 152 -2.01 15.52 11.98
C GLU A 152 -3.28 16.09 11.33
N ASP A 153 -3.22 17.29 10.77
CA ASP A 153 -4.33 17.89 10.01
C ASP A 153 -4.68 17.05 8.77
N GLU A 154 -3.67 16.57 8.04
CA GLU A 154 -3.85 15.72 6.86
C GLU A 154 -4.51 14.37 7.23
N ILE A 155 -4.08 13.74 8.32
CA ILE A 155 -4.75 12.55 8.87
C ILE A 155 -6.21 12.85 9.23
N HIS A 156 -6.48 14.02 9.82
CA HIS A 156 -7.84 14.40 10.20
C HIS A 156 -8.75 14.58 8.99
N THR A 157 -8.25 15.24 7.93
CA THR A 157 -9.00 15.42 6.67
C THR A 157 -9.22 14.10 5.94
N LEU A 158 -8.22 13.21 5.91
CA LEU A 158 -8.37 11.88 5.33
C LEU A 158 -9.41 11.03 6.06
N LYS A 159 -9.47 11.11 7.39
CA LYS A 159 -10.52 10.43 8.17
C LYS A 159 -11.92 10.97 7.88
N ALA A 160 -12.06 12.29 7.73
CA ALA A 160 -13.35 12.90 7.35
C ALA A 160 -13.81 12.41 5.98
N ARG A 161 -12.91 12.43 4.98
CA ARG A 161 -13.19 11.90 3.63
C ARG A 161 -13.55 10.42 3.66
N LEU A 162 -12.87 9.61 4.48
CA LEU A 162 -13.20 8.19 4.63
C LEU A 162 -14.63 8.01 5.15
N SER A 163 -15.03 8.75 6.18
CA SER A 163 -16.40 8.71 6.73
C SER A 163 -17.43 9.11 5.68
N GLU A 164 -17.18 10.17 4.90
CA GLU A 164 -18.08 10.60 3.82
C GLU A 164 -18.22 9.52 2.74
N THR A 165 -17.13 8.84 2.37
CA THR A 165 -17.18 7.74 1.41
C THR A 165 -17.91 6.52 1.95
N GLU A 166 -17.79 6.20 3.23
CA GLU A 166 -18.52 5.11 3.88
C GLU A 166 -20.04 5.40 3.90
N ASP A 167 -20.44 6.64 4.19
CA ASP A 167 -21.84 7.07 4.16
C ASP A 167 -22.43 7.00 2.73
N ALA A 168 -21.66 7.42 1.73
CA ALA A 168 -22.03 7.30 0.33
C ALA A 168 -22.18 5.83 -0.10
N GLU A 169 -21.26 4.94 0.31
CA GLU A 169 -21.32 3.51 0.03
C GLU A 169 -22.57 2.88 0.66
N ASN A 170 -22.87 3.21 1.91
CA ASN A 170 -24.07 2.72 2.61
C ASN A 170 -25.36 3.16 1.89
N THR A 171 -25.39 4.40 1.42
CA THR A 171 -26.53 4.93 0.64
C THR A 171 -26.70 4.16 -0.68
N LEU A 172 -25.62 3.92 -1.41
CA LEU A 172 -25.64 3.15 -2.66
C LEU A 172 -26.08 1.70 -2.44
N ARG A 173 -25.62 1.08 -1.34
CA ARG A 173 -26.06 -0.28 -0.95
C ARG A 173 -27.56 -0.33 -0.70
N GLN A 174 -28.11 0.68 -0.03
CA GLN A 174 -29.56 0.77 0.19
C GLN A 174 -30.32 0.95 -1.13
N GLN A 175 -29.89 1.87 -1.99
CA GLN A 175 -30.49 2.10 -3.31
C GLN A 175 -30.48 0.83 -4.18
N LEU A 176 -29.40 0.05 -4.13
CA LEU A 176 -29.31 -1.23 -4.82
C LEU A 176 -30.32 -2.26 -4.28
N SER A 177 -30.50 -2.30 -2.96
CA SER A 177 -31.49 -3.17 -2.31
C SER A 177 -32.92 -2.80 -2.75
N ASP A 178 -33.24 -1.50 -2.74
CA ASP A 178 -34.56 -1.00 -3.13
C ASP A 178 -34.85 -1.27 -4.61
N THR A 179 -33.85 -1.08 -5.47
CA THR A 179 -33.95 -1.38 -6.92
C THR A 179 -34.19 -2.87 -7.17
N LYS A 180 -33.53 -3.75 -6.42
CA LYS A 180 -33.77 -5.20 -6.50
C LYS A 180 -35.19 -5.56 -6.09
N ALA A 181 -35.70 -4.96 -5.01
CA ALA A 181 -37.07 -5.19 -4.56
C ALA A 181 -38.08 -4.71 -5.61
N LEU A 182 -37.87 -3.53 -6.19
CA LEU A 182 -38.70 -2.99 -7.28
C LEU A 182 -38.71 -3.92 -8.50
N ASN A 183 -37.53 -4.41 -8.92
CA ASN A 183 -37.44 -5.32 -10.06
C ASN A 183 -38.25 -6.60 -9.82
N VAL A 184 -38.17 -7.19 -8.62
CA VAL A 184 -38.95 -8.39 -8.28
C VAL A 184 -40.45 -8.11 -8.33
N ASP A 185 -40.92 -6.99 -7.78
CA ASP A 185 -42.33 -6.58 -7.85
C ASP A 185 -42.80 -6.36 -9.31
N LEU A 186 -41.96 -5.73 -10.14
CA LEU A 186 -42.26 -5.52 -11.55
C LEU A 186 -42.36 -6.84 -12.34
N TYR A 187 -41.46 -7.79 -12.08
CA TYR A 187 -41.54 -9.11 -12.71
C TYR A 187 -42.81 -9.87 -12.31
N GLU A 188 -43.22 -9.80 -11.04
CA GLU A 188 -44.47 -10.44 -10.61
C GLU A 188 -45.70 -9.77 -11.25
N LYS A 189 -45.72 -8.43 -11.33
CA LYS A 189 -46.77 -7.69 -12.03
C LYS A 189 -46.83 -8.03 -13.53
N LEU A 190 -45.68 -8.14 -14.18
CA LEU A 190 -45.59 -8.55 -15.58
C LEU A 190 -46.16 -9.95 -15.78
N ARG A 191 -45.77 -10.91 -14.92
CA ARG A 191 -46.29 -12.29 -14.94
C ARG A 191 -47.82 -12.33 -14.83
N ILE A 192 -48.38 -11.58 -13.89
CA ILE A 192 -49.85 -11.49 -13.71
C ILE A 192 -50.53 -10.88 -14.95
N ALA A 193 -49.94 -9.83 -15.54
CA ALA A 193 -50.47 -9.20 -16.74
C ALA A 193 -50.40 -10.15 -17.96
N GLU A 194 -49.32 -10.89 -18.13
CA GLU A 194 -49.16 -11.90 -19.18
C GLU A 194 -50.19 -13.02 -19.05
N GLU A 195 -50.42 -13.53 -17.84
CA GLU A 195 -51.46 -14.53 -17.56
C GLU A 195 -52.87 -14.00 -17.90
N ALA A 196 -53.17 -12.76 -17.52
CA ALA A 196 -54.45 -12.12 -17.80
C ALA A 196 -54.67 -11.94 -19.32
N THR A 197 -53.65 -11.46 -20.04
CA THR A 197 -53.68 -11.29 -21.50
C THR A 197 -53.83 -12.62 -22.22
N SER A 198 -53.09 -13.66 -21.80
CA SER A 198 -53.22 -15.01 -22.35
C SER A 198 -54.63 -15.58 -22.15
N LYS A 199 -55.26 -15.29 -21.01
CA LYS A 199 -56.66 -15.68 -20.74
C LYS A 199 -57.63 -14.92 -21.65
N ALA A 200 -57.47 -13.60 -21.78
CA ALA A 200 -58.31 -12.77 -22.65
C ALA A 200 -58.22 -13.20 -24.12
N GLN A 201 -57.02 -13.50 -24.62
CA GLN A 201 -56.81 -14.01 -25.98
C GLN A 201 -57.52 -15.35 -26.23
N ARG A 202 -57.51 -16.26 -25.23
CA ARG A 202 -58.23 -17.53 -25.31
C ARG A 202 -59.74 -17.33 -25.40
N GLU A 203 -60.30 -16.44 -24.60
CA GLU A 203 -61.74 -16.13 -24.64
C GLU A 203 -62.13 -15.45 -25.95
N LEU A 204 -61.33 -14.49 -26.44
CA LEU A 204 -61.55 -13.84 -27.73
C LEU A 204 -61.54 -14.85 -28.90
N LYS A 205 -60.65 -15.85 -28.86
CA LYS A 205 -60.61 -16.90 -29.87
C LYS A 205 -61.88 -17.74 -29.87
N LYS A 206 -62.38 -18.10 -28.68
CA LYS A 206 -63.64 -18.87 -28.54
C LYS A 206 -64.84 -18.08 -29.05
N THR A 207 -64.98 -16.81 -28.65
CA THR A 207 -66.11 -15.97 -29.08
C THR A 207 -66.08 -15.73 -30.59
N LYS A 208 -64.90 -15.52 -31.18
CA LYS A 208 -64.75 -15.40 -32.64
C LYS A 208 -65.19 -16.66 -33.38
N GLN A 209 -64.86 -17.84 -32.86
CA GLN A 209 -65.31 -19.12 -33.45
C GLN A 209 -66.82 -19.29 -33.36
N HIS A 210 -67.42 -18.94 -32.22
CA HIS A 210 -68.87 -18.97 -32.04
C HIS A 210 -69.59 -18.07 -33.05
N TRP A 211 -69.13 -16.82 -33.16
CA TRP A 211 -69.70 -15.85 -34.11
C TRP A 211 -69.58 -16.31 -35.57
N GLN A 212 -68.46 -16.95 -35.94
CA GLN A 212 -68.30 -17.53 -37.28
C GLN A 212 -69.31 -18.66 -37.55
N GLN A 213 -69.58 -19.50 -36.56
CA GLN A 213 -70.58 -20.57 -36.69
C GLN A 213 -71.99 -20.01 -36.84
N GLU A 214 -72.37 -19.03 -36.03
CA GLU A 214 -73.69 -18.37 -36.13
C GLU A 214 -73.87 -17.66 -37.47
N LYS A 215 -72.85 -16.95 -37.95
CA LYS A 215 -72.86 -16.31 -39.26
C LYS A 215 -73.10 -17.33 -40.38
N GLU A 216 -72.45 -18.48 -40.32
CA GLU A 216 -72.59 -19.53 -41.31
C GLU A 216 -74.02 -20.13 -41.27
N GLN A 217 -74.56 -20.37 -40.08
CA GLN A 217 -75.95 -20.83 -39.91
C GLN A 217 -76.98 -19.84 -40.46
N LEU A 218 -76.77 -18.53 -40.23
CA LEU A 218 -77.61 -17.47 -40.76
C LEU A 218 -77.55 -17.43 -42.29
N ASN A 219 -76.35 -17.52 -42.88
CA ASN A 219 -76.19 -17.56 -44.33
C ASN A 219 -76.90 -18.78 -44.95
N GLN A 220 -76.82 -19.95 -44.32
CA GLN A 220 -77.54 -21.15 -44.76
C GLN A 220 -79.06 -20.95 -44.68
N THR A 221 -79.55 -20.32 -43.61
CA THR A 221 -80.97 -20.02 -43.44
C THR A 221 -81.46 -19.02 -44.50
N ILE A 222 -80.69 -17.97 -44.77
CA ILE A 222 -81.00 -16.99 -45.82
C ILE A 222 -81.01 -17.66 -47.20
N ALA A 223 -80.06 -18.56 -47.49
CA ALA A 223 -80.04 -19.29 -48.75
C ALA A 223 -81.28 -20.19 -48.92
N LEU A 224 -81.70 -20.89 -47.87
CA LEU A 224 -82.92 -21.70 -47.87
C LEU A 224 -84.17 -20.84 -48.08
N LEU A 225 -84.30 -19.72 -47.38
CA LEU A 225 -85.43 -18.80 -47.53
C LEU A 225 -85.45 -18.13 -48.91
N THR A 226 -84.29 -17.81 -49.48
CA THR A 226 -84.19 -17.24 -50.84
C THR A 226 -84.60 -18.27 -51.89
N SER A 227 -84.19 -19.54 -51.72
CA SER A 227 -84.65 -20.65 -52.56
C SER A 227 -86.15 -20.88 -52.42
N HIS A 228 -86.70 -20.83 -51.20
CA HIS A 228 -88.13 -21.01 -50.94
C HIS A 228 -88.97 -19.86 -51.53
N ASN A 229 -88.50 -18.61 -51.42
CA ASN A 229 -89.14 -17.45 -52.04
C ASN A 229 -89.09 -17.47 -53.57
N SER A 230 -88.03 -18.05 -54.16
CA SER A 230 -87.98 -18.26 -55.60
C SER A 230 -88.95 -19.35 -56.09
N HIS A 231 -89.31 -20.31 -55.22
CA HIS A 231 -90.34 -21.33 -55.48
C HIS A 231 -91.77 -20.83 -55.23
N ASN A 232 -91.97 -19.89 -54.30
CA ASN A 232 -93.28 -19.28 -54.01
C ASN A 232 -93.67 -18.15 -54.99
N SER A 233 -92.94 -17.95 -56.08
CA SER A 233 -93.38 -17.10 -57.20
C SER A 233 -94.31 -17.82 -58.19
N ASP A 234 -94.64 -19.09 -57.95
CA ASP A 234 -95.72 -19.79 -58.63
C ASP A 234 -96.74 -20.31 -57.60
N GLU A 235 -97.99 -19.93 -57.86
CA GLU A 235 -99.24 -20.37 -57.23
C GLU A 235 -99.51 -20.02 -55.75
N THR A 236 -100.35 -19.00 -55.62
CA THR A 236 -101.25 -18.72 -54.50
C THR A 236 -101.99 -19.94 -53.96
N LYS A 237 -101.89 -20.23 -52.65
CA LYS A 237 -103.02 -20.71 -51.82
C LYS A 237 -102.68 -20.85 -50.32
N LYS A 238 -103.43 -20.11 -49.49
CA LYS A 238 -104.00 -20.44 -48.15
C LYS A 238 -103.54 -19.57 -46.97
N ASP A 239 -104.52 -18.87 -46.41
CA ASP A 239 -104.41 -17.90 -45.32
C ASP A 239 -104.17 -18.48 -43.92
N GLU A 240 -104.06 -19.81 -43.75
CA GLU A 240 -103.65 -20.42 -42.47
C GLU A 240 -102.11 -20.53 -42.33
N GLU A 241 -101.38 -20.70 -43.44
CA GLU A 241 -99.91 -20.66 -43.45
C GLU A 241 -99.38 -19.23 -43.25
N ASN A 242 -100.11 -18.22 -43.74
CA ASN A 242 -99.76 -16.81 -43.56
C ASN A 242 -99.75 -16.36 -42.08
N GLN A 243 -100.58 -16.94 -41.23
CA GLN A 243 -100.60 -16.60 -39.80
C GLN A 243 -99.43 -17.24 -39.05
N SER A 244 -99.14 -18.52 -39.33
CA SER A 244 -97.95 -19.22 -38.80
C SER A 244 -96.64 -18.60 -39.28
N LEU A 245 -96.57 -18.20 -40.55
CA LEU A 245 -95.41 -17.50 -41.11
C LEU A 245 -95.23 -16.12 -40.50
N ARG A 246 -96.31 -15.36 -40.24
CA ARG A 246 -96.23 -14.07 -39.54
C ARG A 246 -95.69 -14.22 -38.11
N GLU A 247 -96.10 -15.26 -37.40
CA GLU A 247 -95.64 -15.54 -36.04
C GLU A 247 -94.18 -16.01 -36.01
N GLN A 248 -93.77 -16.83 -36.99
CA GLN A 248 -92.37 -17.21 -37.18
C GLN A 248 -91.48 -16.02 -37.58
N ILE A 249 -91.98 -15.14 -38.44
CA ILE A 249 -91.28 -13.91 -38.84
C ILE A 249 -91.12 -12.98 -37.63
N ALA A 250 -92.17 -12.81 -36.81
CA ALA A 250 -92.10 -12.02 -35.58
C ALA A 250 -91.07 -12.58 -34.59
N ASN A 251 -91.10 -13.89 -34.32
CA ASN A 251 -90.11 -14.55 -33.46
C ASN A 251 -88.68 -14.42 -34.01
N LYS A 252 -88.49 -14.51 -35.33
CA LYS A 252 -87.19 -14.33 -35.97
C LYS A 252 -86.70 -12.88 -35.91
N PHE A 253 -87.59 -11.89 -36.00
CA PHE A 253 -87.24 -10.49 -35.79
C PHE A 253 -86.82 -10.23 -34.35
N GLU A 254 -87.48 -10.86 -33.38
CA GLU A 254 -87.12 -10.74 -31.96
C GLU A 254 -85.77 -11.39 -31.65
N GLU A 255 -85.50 -12.58 -32.20
CA GLU A 255 -84.16 -13.20 -32.17
C GLU A 255 -83.10 -12.32 -32.86
N HIS A 256 -83.45 -11.64 -33.96
CA HIS A 256 -82.53 -10.75 -34.65
C HIS A 256 -82.22 -9.48 -33.84
N ILE A 257 -83.21 -8.92 -33.16
CA ILE A 257 -83.02 -7.77 -32.26
C ILE A 257 -82.10 -8.17 -31.09
N GLU A 258 -82.31 -9.35 -30.50
CA GLU A 258 -81.48 -9.84 -29.40
C GLU A 258 -80.04 -10.11 -29.85
N THR A 259 -79.85 -10.74 -31.02
CA THR A 259 -78.51 -10.95 -31.58
C THR A 259 -77.81 -9.64 -31.95
N MET A 260 -78.51 -8.63 -32.47
CA MET A 260 -77.95 -7.30 -32.70
C MET A 260 -77.54 -6.62 -31.39
N ARG A 261 -78.34 -6.78 -30.32
CA ARG A 261 -78.00 -6.26 -29.00
C ARG A 261 -76.74 -6.92 -28.45
N MET A 262 -76.65 -8.25 -28.51
CA MET A 262 -75.44 -8.99 -28.12
C MET A 262 -74.21 -8.59 -28.95
N LEU A 263 -74.38 -8.35 -30.26
CA LEU A 263 -73.31 -7.86 -31.13
C LEU A 263 -72.83 -6.47 -30.71
N SER A 264 -73.74 -5.56 -30.38
CA SER A 264 -73.42 -4.23 -29.87
C SER A 264 -72.65 -4.30 -28.57
N ASP A 265 -73.08 -5.15 -27.63
CA ASP A 265 -72.39 -5.33 -26.34
C ASP A 265 -71.00 -5.92 -26.53
N LYS A 266 -70.84 -6.91 -27.42
CA LYS A 266 -69.52 -7.47 -27.74
C LYS A 266 -68.62 -6.51 -28.49
N GLN A 267 -69.17 -5.63 -29.31
CA GLN A 267 -68.41 -4.59 -30.00
C GLN A 267 -67.88 -3.55 -29.00
N HIS A 268 -68.64 -3.24 -27.94
CA HIS A 268 -68.16 -2.41 -26.83
C HIS A 268 -67.06 -3.10 -26.01
N GLU A 269 -67.22 -4.38 -25.65
CA GLU A 269 -66.16 -5.14 -24.95
C GLU A 269 -64.84 -5.20 -25.76
N VAL A 270 -64.92 -5.40 -27.08
CA VAL A 270 -63.74 -5.41 -27.96
C VAL A 270 -63.06 -4.04 -28.01
N HIS A 271 -63.86 -2.96 -28.03
CA HIS A 271 -63.33 -1.60 -27.97
C HIS A 271 -62.55 -1.36 -26.66
N ASP A 272 -63.13 -1.73 -25.51
CA ASP A 272 -62.51 -1.56 -24.20
C ASP A 272 -61.21 -2.37 -24.05
N VAL A 273 -61.16 -3.59 -24.59
CA VAL A 273 -59.95 -4.41 -24.60
C VAL A 273 -58.88 -3.81 -25.52
N SER A 274 -59.28 -3.26 -26.67
CA SER A 274 -58.36 -2.64 -27.62
C SER A 274 -57.71 -1.38 -27.04
N GLU A 275 -58.50 -0.55 -26.33
CA GLU A 275 -57.98 0.64 -25.64
C GLU A 275 -56.97 0.27 -24.52
N LYS A 276 -57.25 -0.80 -23.77
CA LYS A 276 -56.32 -1.31 -22.76
C LYS A 276 -55.04 -1.85 -23.38
N LEU A 277 -55.13 -2.55 -24.52
CA LEU A 277 -53.98 -3.08 -25.23
C LEU A 277 -53.06 -1.94 -25.71
N GLU A 278 -53.63 -0.87 -26.29
CA GLU A 278 -52.87 0.30 -26.75
C GLU A 278 -52.10 0.95 -25.59
N LYS A 279 -52.73 1.11 -24.42
CA LYS A 279 -52.08 1.60 -23.19
C LYS A 279 -50.92 0.69 -22.73
N PHE A 280 -51.09 -0.63 -22.79
CA PHE A 280 -50.02 -1.56 -22.44
C PHE A 280 -48.87 -1.52 -23.45
N GLU A 281 -49.16 -1.37 -24.74
CA GLU A 281 -48.14 -1.25 -25.78
C GLU A 281 -47.31 0.04 -25.61
N GLU A 282 -47.94 1.16 -25.25
CA GLU A 282 -47.21 2.40 -24.89
C GLU A 282 -46.32 2.21 -23.67
N LEU A 283 -46.82 1.58 -22.61
CA LEU A 283 -46.04 1.32 -21.40
C LEU A 283 -44.83 0.41 -21.68
N CYS A 284 -45.01 -0.64 -22.50
CA CYS A 284 -43.93 -1.52 -22.93
C CYS A 284 -42.87 -0.76 -23.74
N LYS A 285 -43.27 0.17 -24.62
CA LYS A 285 -42.32 1.03 -25.34
C LYS A 285 -41.52 1.91 -24.38
N GLU A 286 -42.18 2.54 -23.41
CA GLU A 286 -41.51 3.38 -22.41
C GLU A 286 -40.50 2.59 -21.56
N GLN A 287 -40.86 1.39 -21.11
CA GLN A 287 -39.93 0.53 -20.37
C GLN A 287 -38.75 0.06 -21.23
N THR A 288 -39.00 -0.25 -22.50
CA THR A 288 -37.94 -0.65 -23.44
C THR A 288 -36.95 0.49 -23.69
N GLU A 289 -37.42 1.74 -23.78
CA GLU A 289 -36.52 2.91 -23.88
C GLU A 289 -35.68 3.12 -22.63
N LYS A 290 -36.25 2.90 -21.43
CA LYS A 290 -35.48 2.95 -20.18
C LYS A 290 -34.41 1.85 -20.13
N LEU A 291 -34.73 0.63 -20.58
CA LEU A 291 -33.79 -0.49 -20.65
C LEU A 291 -32.61 -0.24 -21.60
N LYS A 292 -32.80 0.53 -22.68
CA LYS A 292 -31.72 0.89 -23.61
C LYS A 292 -30.58 1.69 -22.96
N LYS A 293 -30.83 2.37 -21.84
CA LYS A 293 -29.82 3.14 -21.10
C LYS A 293 -28.99 2.28 -20.13
N TYR A 294 -29.45 1.06 -19.83
CA TYR A 294 -28.76 0.15 -18.92
C TYR A 294 -27.34 -0.24 -19.38
N PRO A 295 -27.10 -0.59 -20.66
CA PRO A 295 -25.74 -0.97 -21.10
C PRO A 295 -24.73 0.17 -21.02
N GLU A 296 -25.15 1.42 -21.28
CA GLU A 296 -24.28 2.61 -21.16
C GLU A 296 -23.87 2.82 -19.69
N MET A 297 -24.81 2.71 -18.76
CA MET A 297 -24.51 2.78 -17.31
C MET A 297 -23.67 1.59 -16.82
N GLU A 298 -23.83 0.41 -17.41
CA GLU A 298 -23.02 -0.77 -17.11
C GLU A 298 -21.57 -0.58 -17.57
N GLU A 299 -21.36 0.03 -18.75
CA GLU A 299 -20.04 0.41 -19.26
C GLU A 299 -19.35 1.43 -18.35
N GLU A 300 -20.04 2.50 -17.95
CA GLU A 300 -19.53 3.49 -16.98
C GLU A 300 -19.13 2.85 -15.64
N LEU A 301 -19.94 1.92 -15.13
CA LEU A 301 -19.63 1.19 -13.90
C LEU A 301 -18.39 0.30 -14.06
N THR A 302 -18.19 -0.32 -15.22
CA THR A 302 -16.98 -1.11 -15.48
C THR A 302 -15.74 -0.23 -15.55
N GLU A 303 -15.81 0.92 -16.22
CA GLU A 303 -14.71 1.89 -16.30
C GLU A 303 -14.34 2.42 -14.91
N LEU A 304 -15.34 2.81 -14.11
CA LEU A 304 -15.13 3.30 -12.75
C LEU A 304 -14.48 2.25 -11.85
N ARG A 305 -14.82 0.96 -12.02
CA ARG A 305 -14.19 -0.14 -11.27
C ARG A 305 -12.72 -0.33 -11.62
N VAL A 306 -12.36 -0.22 -12.90
CA VAL A 306 -10.96 -0.30 -13.34
C VAL A 306 -10.18 0.87 -12.76
N ASN A 307 -10.70 2.09 -12.89
CA ASN A 307 -10.05 3.30 -12.34
C ASN A 307 -9.86 3.22 -10.82
N TYR A 308 -10.85 2.69 -10.09
CA TYR A 308 -10.73 2.49 -8.65
C TYR A 308 -9.62 1.47 -8.31
N ALA A 309 -9.53 0.36 -9.05
CA ALA A 309 -8.50 -0.65 -8.84
C ALA A 309 -7.09 -0.10 -9.08
N ASP A 310 -6.91 0.69 -10.14
CA ASP A 310 -5.63 1.32 -10.47
C ASP A 310 -5.23 2.35 -9.40
N THR A 311 -6.15 3.23 -9.01
CA THR A 311 -5.92 4.23 -7.96
C THR A 311 -5.57 3.57 -6.62
N TYR A 312 -6.24 2.47 -6.28
CA TYR A 312 -5.97 1.71 -5.07
C TYR A 312 -4.57 1.08 -5.08
N LYS A 313 -4.11 0.60 -6.24
CA LYS A 313 -2.77 0.06 -6.41
C LYS A 313 -1.70 1.14 -6.20
N GLU A 314 -1.86 2.32 -6.81
CA GLU A 314 -0.95 3.46 -6.62
C GLU A 314 -0.87 3.90 -5.14
N LEU A 315 -2.01 3.90 -4.44
CA LEU A 315 -2.06 4.21 -3.01
C LEU A 315 -1.25 3.21 -2.18
N MET A 316 -1.31 1.92 -2.52
CA MET A 316 -0.53 0.88 -1.84
C MET A 316 0.97 1.03 -2.06
N GLU A 317 1.38 1.32 -3.29
CA GLU A 317 2.79 1.58 -3.63
C GLU A 317 3.31 2.82 -2.87
N CYS A 318 2.54 3.91 -2.81
CA CYS A 318 2.87 5.10 -2.02
C CYS A 318 3.01 4.78 -0.52
N ARG A 319 2.11 3.94 0.03
CA ARG A 319 2.13 3.54 1.44
C ARG A 319 3.38 2.72 1.79
N GLU A 320 3.79 1.81 0.90
CA GLU A 320 5.01 1.02 1.08
C GLU A 320 6.26 1.91 1.05
N ALA A 321 6.34 2.83 0.08
CA ALA A 321 7.45 3.79 -0.01
C ALA A 321 7.56 4.68 1.24
N LEU A 322 6.43 5.17 1.77
CA LEU A 322 6.41 5.95 3.01
C LEU A 322 6.90 5.14 4.22
N LYS A 323 6.54 3.86 4.28
CA LYS A 323 7.00 2.96 5.35
C LYS A 323 8.51 2.74 5.30
N GLU A 324 9.05 2.52 4.10
CA GLU A 324 10.49 2.34 3.88
C GLU A 324 11.27 3.62 4.21
N LEU A 325 10.77 4.78 3.78
CA LEU A 325 11.38 6.07 4.13
C LEU A 325 11.37 6.31 5.64
N GLY A 326 10.26 5.99 6.31
CA GLY A 326 10.18 6.05 7.78
C GLY A 326 11.21 5.16 8.48
N PHE A 327 11.44 3.95 7.94
CA PHE A 327 12.47 3.04 8.44
C PHE A 327 13.88 3.66 8.29
N HIS A 328 14.25 4.12 7.08
CA HIS A 328 15.55 4.72 6.83
C HIS A 328 15.82 5.98 7.64
N LEU A 329 14.81 6.83 7.84
CA LEU A 329 14.91 8.02 8.70
C LEU A 329 15.17 7.63 10.16
N SER A 330 14.49 6.59 10.65
CA SER A 330 14.68 6.10 12.02
C SER A 330 16.08 5.52 12.24
N GLU A 331 16.58 4.74 11.28
CA GLU A 331 17.91 4.15 11.28
C GLU A 331 19.00 5.22 11.19
N SER A 332 18.84 6.17 10.24
CA SER A 332 19.77 7.29 10.09
C SER A 332 19.84 8.15 11.35
N LYS A 333 18.71 8.38 12.03
CA LYS A 333 18.66 9.11 13.30
C LYS A 333 19.41 8.37 14.40
N LEU A 334 19.23 7.06 14.52
CA LEU A 334 19.95 6.25 15.50
C LEU A 334 21.46 6.29 15.24
N ARG A 335 21.87 6.14 13.98
CA ARG A 335 23.28 6.20 13.58
C ARG A 335 23.94 7.54 13.89
N ILE A 336 23.21 8.65 13.69
CA ILE A 336 23.69 9.99 14.05
C ILE A 336 23.85 10.12 15.57
N VAL A 337 22.96 9.52 16.37
CA VAL A 337 23.07 9.52 17.83
C VAL A 337 24.29 8.70 18.27
N GLU A 338 24.49 7.50 17.73
CA GLU A 338 25.67 6.67 17.99
C GLU A 338 26.97 7.41 17.68
N LEU A 339 27.07 8.02 16.49
CA LEU A 339 28.24 8.79 16.09
C LEU A 339 28.44 10.01 17.01
N LYS A 340 27.38 10.72 17.42
CA LYS A 340 27.48 11.82 18.39
C LYS A 340 27.99 11.33 19.75
N GLU A 341 27.61 10.13 20.17
CA GLU A 341 28.11 9.52 21.41
C GLU A 341 29.57 9.09 21.29
N GLU A 342 29.99 8.49 20.19
CA GLU A 342 31.39 8.12 19.94
C GLU A 342 32.32 9.36 19.86
N PHE A 343 31.85 10.46 19.28
CA PHE A 343 32.61 11.71 19.13
C PHE A 343 32.49 12.69 20.31
N LEU A 344 31.81 12.31 21.40
CA LEU A 344 31.84 13.09 22.65
C LEU A 344 33.30 13.13 23.17
N PRO A 345 33.96 14.30 23.22
CA PRO A 345 35.41 14.34 23.10
C PRO A 345 36.14 13.79 24.33
N LEU A 346 37.09 12.88 24.08
CA LEU A 346 38.32 12.71 24.87
C LEU A 346 39.32 13.86 24.58
N SER A 347 38.82 15.06 24.29
CA SER A 347 39.64 16.27 24.09
C SER A 347 40.06 16.82 25.44
N GLU A 348 41.26 17.41 25.53
CA GLU A 348 41.66 18.21 26.69
C GLU A 348 40.58 19.25 26.98
N ALA A 349 39.91 19.11 28.12
CA ALA A 349 38.80 19.96 28.48
C ALA A 349 39.27 21.41 28.55
N GLN A 350 38.65 22.32 27.79
CA GLN A 350 38.93 23.74 27.91
C GLN A 350 38.32 24.23 29.23
N TRP A 351 39.17 24.66 30.18
CA TRP A 351 38.68 25.10 31.49
C TRP A 351 37.99 26.45 31.38
N GLU A 352 36.75 26.53 31.85
CA GLU A 352 36.04 27.79 32.00
C GLU A 352 36.78 28.70 32.99
N LYS A 353 36.81 30.00 32.73
CA LYS A 353 37.46 30.95 33.63
C LYS A 353 36.58 31.21 34.84
N ASP A 354 37.21 31.28 36.02
CA ASP A 354 36.50 31.56 37.27
C ASP A 354 35.77 32.91 37.27
N SER A 355 36.24 33.90 36.51
CA SER A 355 35.58 35.21 36.40
C SER A 355 34.21 35.14 35.75
N ASP A 356 33.98 34.15 34.89
CA ASP A 356 32.87 34.13 33.95
C ASP A 356 31.69 33.30 34.47
N VAL A 357 31.86 32.65 35.63
CA VAL A 357 30.87 31.73 36.21
C VAL A 357 30.47 32.16 37.62
N SER A 358 29.24 32.64 37.78
CA SER A 358 28.68 33.04 39.08
C SER A 358 27.99 31.89 39.84
N ASN A 359 27.52 30.87 39.13
CA ASN A 359 26.67 29.80 39.67
C ASN A 359 27.23 28.41 39.30
N CYS A 360 26.97 27.41 40.13
CA CYS A 360 27.34 26.03 39.83
C CYS A 360 26.63 25.54 38.56
N LYS A 361 27.37 25.04 37.57
CA LYS A 361 26.81 24.60 36.28
C LYS A 361 25.76 23.49 36.37
N SER A 362 25.71 22.73 37.48
CA SER A 362 24.77 21.60 37.65
C SER A 362 23.58 21.90 38.53
N CYS A 363 23.73 22.72 39.58
CA CYS A 363 22.66 22.97 40.55
C CYS A 363 22.29 24.45 40.66
N ASP A 364 22.88 25.29 39.82
CA ASP A 364 22.68 26.74 39.69
C ASP A 364 22.83 27.56 40.98
N VAL A 365 23.37 26.97 42.05
CA VAL A 365 23.62 27.71 43.29
C VAL A 365 24.77 28.69 43.11
N LEU A 366 24.58 29.93 43.56
CA LEU A 366 25.56 31.00 43.50
C LEU A 366 26.83 30.64 44.29
N PHE A 367 27.99 30.89 43.70
CA PHE A 367 29.27 30.78 44.39
C PHE A 367 29.44 31.93 45.39
N SER A 368 30.10 31.62 46.50
CA SER A 368 30.38 32.58 47.56
C SER A 368 31.74 32.29 48.16
N TYR A 369 32.21 33.14 49.08
CA TYR A 369 33.49 32.91 49.75
C TYR A 369 33.58 31.52 50.40
N SER A 370 32.48 31.04 50.98
CA SER A 370 32.37 29.71 51.61
C SER A 370 32.14 28.58 50.59
N ARG A 371 31.57 28.88 49.42
CA ARG A 371 31.28 27.91 48.35
C ARG A 371 32.24 28.14 47.18
N ARG A 372 33.38 27.44 47.23
CA ARG A 372 34.44 27.56 46.23
C ARG A 372 34.09 26.87 44.91
N LYS A 373 34.74 27.34 43.84
CA LYS A 373 34.62 26.85 42.46
C LYS A 373 35.54 25.64 42.24
N HIS A 374 35.07 24.66 41.49
CA HIS A 374 35.84 23.46 41.13
C HIS A 374 35.62 23.04 39.67
N HIS A 375 36.70 22.89 38.91
CA HIS A 375 36.62 22.39 37.53
C HIS A 375 36.46 20.88 37.46
N CYS A 376 35.59 20.43 36.56
CA CYS A 376 35.58 19.04 36.10
C CYS A 376 36.76 18.81 35.16
N ARG A 377 37.59 17.79 35.42
CA ARG A 377 38.76 17.49 34.57
C ARG A 377 38.39 16.84 33.23
N ASN A 378 37.13 16.44 33.05
CA ASN A 378 36.62 15.86 31.81
C ASN A 378 35.90 16.88 30.90
N CYS A 379 35.02 17.73 31.46
CA CYS A 379 34.27 18.72 30.65
C CYS A 379 34.72 20.17 30.84
N GLY A 380 35.61 20.47 31.78
CA GLY A 380 36.20 21.80 31.95
C GLY A 380 35.31 22.84 32.63
N ALA A 381 34.01 22.56 32.81
CA ALA A 381 33.07 23.46 33.48
C ALA A 381 33.24 23.53 35.00
N ILE A 382 32.69 24.58 35.62
CA ILE A 382 32.83 24.88 37.05
C ILE A 382 31.60 24.43 37.88
N PHE A 383 31.88 23.72 38.95
CA PHE A 383 30.88 23.11 39.86
C PHE A 383 31.19 23.42 41.33
N CYS A 384 30.18 23.26 42.19
CA CYS A 384 30.38 23.24 43.64
C CYS A 384 30.92 21.88 44.12
N GLN A 385 31.35 21.80 45.38
CA GLN A 385 31.91 20.57 45.95
C GLN A 385 30.93 19.39 45.87
N SER A 386 29.64 19.60 46.14
CA SER A 386 28.62 18.55 46.09
C SER A 386 28.40 18.00 44.68
N CYS A 387 28.47 18.85 43.65
CA CYS A 387 28.25 18.44 42.26
C CYS A 387 29.51 17.88 41.57
N SER A 388 30.65 17.87 42.25
CA SER A 388 31.93 17.41 41.71
C SER A 388 32.76 16.62 42.72
N ASN A 389 32.12 15.92 43.66
CA ASN A 389 32.82 15.17 44.72
C ASN A 389 33.48 13.87 44.23
N ALA A 390 33.08 13.36 43.06
CA ALA A 390 33.57 12.11 42.51
C ALA A 390 34.94 12.24 41.82
N ARG A 391 35.70 11.14 41.79
CA ARG A 391 36.99 11.03 41.09
C ARG A 391 37.04 9.78 40.23
N VAL A 392 37.53 9.91 39.00
CA VAL A 392 37.67 8.82 38.03
C VAL A 392 39.02 8.91 37.33
N ARG A 393 39.57 7.78 36.87
CA ARG A 393 40.77 7.77 36.02
C ARG A 393 40.37 8.17 34.60
N LEU A 394 40.99 9.24 34.09
CA LEU A 394 40.82 9.68 32.71
C LEU A 394 42.02 9.21 31.88
N PRO A 395 41.87 8.96 30.56
CA PRO A 395 43.00 8.64 29.69
C PRO A 395 44.11 9.70 29.71
N SER A 396 43.76 10.95 30.00
CA SER A 396 44.70 12.08 30.12
C SER A 396 45.49 12.13 31.44
N SER A 397 45.17 11.29 32.44
CA SER A 397 45.85 11.29 33.74
C SER A 397 45.92 9.90 34.36
N SER A 398 47.13 9.47 34.72
CA SER A 398 47.37 8.19 35.41
C SER A 398 46.78 8.11 36.83
N LYS A 399 46.40 9.25 37.43
CA LYS A 399 45.76 9.34 38.75
C LYS A 399 44.26 9.67 38.61
N ALA A 400 43.47 9.24 39.59
CA ALA A 400 42.05 9.58 39.65
C ALA A 400 41.84 11.08 39.89
N VAL A 401 41.18 11.74 38.94
CA VAL A 401 40.95 13.19 38.92
C VAL A 401 39.48 13.52 39.14
N ARG A 402 39.23 14.73 39.65
CA ARG A 402 37.88 15.20 39.97
C ARG A 402 37.03 15.40 38.71
N VAL A 403 35.81 14.88 38.72
CA VAL A 403 34.83 15.10 37.66
C VAL A 403 33.49 15.52 38.25
N CYS A 404 32.64 16.17 37.47
CA CYS A 404 31.25 16.37 37.87
C CYS A 404 30.49 15.03 37.87
N ILE A 405 29.38 14.96 38.60
CA ILE A 405 28.56 13.74 38.72
C ILE A 405 28.12 13.23 37.33
N THR A 406 27.73 14.13 36.43
CA THR A 406 27.34 13.77 35.06
C THR A 406 28.48 13.07 34.32
N CYS A 407 29.68 13.66 34.31
CA CYS A 407 30.86 13.05 33.70
C CYS A 407 31.26 11.74 34.38
N TYR A 408 31.14 11.66 35.71
CA TYR A 408 31.40 10.43 36.45
C TYR A 408 30.52 9.28 35.94
N ASN A 409 29.20 9.49 35.90
CA ASN A 409 28.24 8.46 35.46
C ASN A 409 28.47 8.04 34.01
N HIS A 410 28.72 8.98 33.10
CA HIS A 410 29.01 8.66 31.69
C HIS A 410 30.29 7.83 31.54
N LEU A 411 31.35 8.18 32.28
CA LEU A 411 32.64 7.49 32.20
C LEU A 411 32.60 6.11 32.86
N THR A 412 31.88 5.95 33.97
CA THR A 412 31.70 4.64 34.62
C THR A 412 30.85 3.70 33.78
N ASN A 413 29.78 4.20 33.15
CA ASN A 413 28.95 3.36 32.28
C ASN A 413 29.71 2.88 31.04
N ARG A 414 30.57 3.72 30.46
CA ARG A 414 31.48 3.32 29.37
C ARG A 414 32.53 2.29 29.80
N GLN A 415 33.08 2.41 31.01
CA GLN A 415 34.04 1.44 31.51
C GLN A 415 33.41 0.08 31.76
N ASN A 416 32.17 0.03 32.26
CA ASN A 416 31.45 -1.22 32.49
C ASN A 416 31.05 -1.93 31.18
N SER A 417 30.71 -1.17 30.13
CA SER A 417 30.33 -1.72 28.81
C SER A 417 31.53 -2.16 27.95
N LEU A 418 32.76 -1.94 28.40
CA LEU A 418 34.00 -2.44 27.78
C LEU A 418 34.55 -3.69 28.51
N THR A 419 33.93 -4.10 29.63
CA THR A 419 34.36 -5.23 30.46
C THR A 419 33.41 -6.43 30.42
N ASP A 420 32.20 -6.24 29.90
CA ASP A 420 31.29 -7.30 29.42
C ASP A 420 31.47 -7.46 27.91
#